data_AF-A0A2H0DSZ9-F1
#
_entry.id   AF-A0A2H0DSZ9-F1
#
_cell.length_a   1.000
_cell.length_b   1.000
_cell.length_c   1.000
_cell.angle_alpha   90.00
_cell.angle_beta   90.00
_cell.angle_gamma   90.00
#
_symmetry.space_group_name_H-M   'P 1'
#
loop_
_entity.id
_entity.type
_entity.pdbx_description
1 polymer ?
#
loop_
_entity_poly.entity_id
_entity_poly.type
_entity_poly.pdbx_seq_one_letter_code
_entity_poly.pdbx_strand_id
1 'polypeptide(L)'
;MKNLSGQESLWVALPILVVILILITGLIFLPRAQTKIHSKASEPAPSIITPPKLTPAPAPEIVCSDLYSPVCGFNGQTYANECEANLSGVTRFIEGVCTPPKGTPTKSPVMQYFLPTSN
;
A
#
# COMPACT_ATOMS: atom_id res chain seq x y z
N MET A 1 -18.96 -31.28 -64.36
CA MET A 1 -17.59 -30.72 -64.32
C MET A 1 -17.71 -29.42 -63.55
N LYS A 2 -17.27 -29.40 -62.29
CA LYS A 2 -17.48 -28.26 -61.39
C LYS A 2 -16.52 -27.15 -61.81
N ASN A 3 -17.08 -26.01 -62.22
CA ASN A 3 -16.35 -24.78 -62.55
C ASN A 3 -15.49 -24.38 -61.35
N LEU A 4 -14.17 -24.54 -61.44
CA LEU A 4 -13.20 -23.97 -60.51
C LEU A 4 -12.75 -22.60 -61.04
N SER A 5 -13.68 -21.65 -61.11
CA SER A 5 -13.38 -20.23 -61.39
C SER A 5 -13.11 -19.43 -60.09
N GLY A 6 -12.96 -20.11 -58.96
CA GLY A 6 -12.68 -19.53 -57.64
C GLY A 6 -11.28 -19.81 -57.09
N GLN A 7 -10.32 -20.19 -57.94
CA GLN A 7 -8.95 -20.54 -57.50
C GLN A 7 -7.92 -19.41 -57.72
N GLU A 8 -8.27 -18.36 -58.46
CA GLU A 8 -7.38 -17.21 -58.72
C GLU A 8 -7.33 -16.22 -57.53
N SER A 9 -8.29 -16.28 -56.60
CA SER A 9 -8.31 -15.42 -55.42
C SER A 9 -7.34 -15.88 -54.32
N LEU A 10 -6.86 -17.13 -54.37
CA LEU A 10 -6.02 -17.69 -53.31
C LEU A 10 -4.59 -17.13 -53.35
N TRP A 11 -4.04 -16.85 -54.52
CA TRP A 11 -2.70 -16.27 -54.69
C TRP A 11 -2.62 -14.78 -54.31
N VAL A 12 -3.76 -14.07 -54.36
CA VAL A 12 -3.88 -12.69 -53.85
C VAL A 12 -4.18 -12.68 -52.34
N ALA A 13 -4.96 -13.65 -51.86
CA ALA A 13 -5.30 -13.77 -50.45
C ALA A 13 -4.14 -14.30 -49.59
N LEU A 14 -3.28 -15.16 -50.13
CA LEU A 14 -2.10 -15.71 -49.45
C LEU A 14 -1.12 -14.64 -48.93
N PRO A 15 -0.62 -13.68 -49.74
CA PRO A 15 0.28 -12.64 -49.24
C PRO A 15 -0.40 -11.72 -48.24
N ILE A 16 -1.70 -11.42 -48.44
CA ILE A 16 -2.48 -10.60 -47.50
C ILE A 16 -2.62 -11.32 -46.15
N LEU A 17 -2.93 -12.63 -46.16
CA LEU A 17 -3.03 -13.46 -44.96
C LEU A 17 -1.70 -13.52 -44.20
N VAL A 18 -0.58 -13.68 -44.90
CA VAL A 18 0.77 -13.70 -44.29
C VAL A 18 1.09 -12.36 -43.63
N VAL A 19 0.80 -11.23 -44.29
CA VAL A 19 1.01 -9.89 -43.70
C VAL A 19 0.13 -9.69 -42.46
N ILE A 20 -1.14 -10.09 -42.51
CA ILE A 20 -2.05 -10.01 -41.37
C ILE A 20 -1.53 -10.85 -40.18
N LEU A 21 -1.05 -12.07 -40.43
CA LEU A 21 -0.49 -12.92 -39.37
C LEU A 21 0.78 -12.34 -38.75
N ILE A 22 1.65 -11.68 -39.53
CA ILE A 22 2.85 -11.01 -39.03
C ILE A 22 2.47 -9.79 -38.17
N LEU A 23 1.48 -9.01 -38.58
CA LEU A 23 1.01 -7.87 -37.79
C LEU A 23 0.34 -8.31 -36.49
N ILE A 24 -0.48 -9.37 -36.51
CA ILE A 24 -1.13 -9.92 -35.32
C ILE A 24 -0.09 -10.49 -34.35
N THR A 25 0.86 -11.30 -34.84
CA THR A 25 1.94 -11.84 -34.00
C THR A 25 2.85 -10.72 -33.48
N GLY A 26 3.17 -9.70 -34.29
CA GLY A 26 3.91 -8.52 -33.87
C GLY A 26 3.19 -7.70 -32.80
N LEU A 27 1.88 -7.44 -32.91
CA LEU A 27 1.13 -6.67 -31.91
C LEU A 27 0.93 -7.43 -30.59
N ILE A 28 0.83 -8.77 -30.65
CA ILE A 28 0.75 -9.63 -29.45
C ILE A 28 2.13 -9.81 -28.79
N PHE A 29 3.19 -9.92 -29.60
CA PHE A 29 4.55 -10.20 -29.14
C PHE A 29 5.42 -8.96 -28.97
N LEU A 30 4.98 -7.77 -29.40
CA LEU A 30 5.50 -6.51 -28.86
C LEU A 30 5.17 -6.58 -27.37
N PRO A 31 6.15 -6.89 -26.51
CA PRO A 31 5.90 -6.73 -25.10
C PRO A 31 5.54 -5.25 -25.00
N ARG A 32 4.55 -4.92 -24.19
CA ARG A 32 4.60 -3.63 -23.54
C ARG A 32 5.89 -3.64 -22.72
N ALA A 33 7.01 -3.33 -23.36
CA ALA A 33 8.11 -2.62 -22.76
C ALA A 33 7.48 -1.30 -22.33
N GLN A 34 6.73 -1.40 -21.22
CA GLN A 34 6.42 -0.31 -20.35
C GLN A 34 7.78 0.30 -20.09
N THR A 35 8.08 1.33 -20.87
CA THR A 35 9.15 2.27 -20.60
C THR A 35 8.80 2.80 -19.24
N LYS A 36 9.35 2.14 -18.22
CA LYS A 36 9.37 2.62 -16.85
C LYS A 36 10.26 3.85 -16.93
N ILE A 37 9.68 4.97 -17.35
CA ILE A 37 10.24 6.29 -17.11
C ILE A 37 10.11 6.47 -15.60
N HIS A 38 11.02 5.83 -14.85
CA HIS A 38 11.27 6.22 -13.49
C HIS A 38 11.97 7.57 -13.64
N SER A 39 11.17 8.62 -13.60
CA SER A 39 11.62 9.99 -13.48
C SER A 39 12.53 10.04 -12.26
N LYS A 40 13.83 9.98 -12.53
CA LYS A 40 14.86 10.40 -11.59
C LYS A 40 14.60 11.89 -11.40
N ALA A 41 13.90 12.26 -10.33
CA ALA A 41 13.98 13.61 -9.79
C ALA A 41 15.47 13.85 -9.53
N SER A 42 16.11 14.59 -10.44
CA SER A 42 17.45 15.10 -10.22
C SER A 42 17.29 16.25 -9.24
N GLU A 43 17.58 15.93 -7.98
CA GLU A 43 17.80 16.86 -6.90
C GLU A 43 18.81 17.96 -7.30
N PRO A 44 18.67 19.20 -6.79
CA PRO A 44 19.57 20.29 -7.14
C PRO A 44 20.93 20.08 -6.48
N ALA A 45 21.99 20.07 -7.27
CA ALA A 45 23.35 20.03 -6.77
C ALA A 45 23.79 21.40 -6.21
N PRO A 46 24.37 21.46 -5.01
CA PRO A 46 25.32 22.49 -4.66
C PRO A 46 26.74 21.92 -4.79
N SER A 47 27.44 22.37 -5.82
CA SER A 47 28.88 22.23 -5.98
C SER A 47 29.59 22.96 -4.83
N ILE A 48 30.49 22.30 -4.09
CA ILE A 48 31.76 22.87 -3.59
C ILE A 48 32.62 21.74 -3.02
N ILE A 49 33.87 21.75 -3.47
CA ILE A 49 34.92 20.75 -3.30
C ILE A 49 35.29 20.64 -1.81
N THR A 50 34.65 19.72 -1.08
CA THR A 50 35.11 19.28 0.24
C THR A 50 35.07 17.76 0.24
N PRO A 51 36.13 17.05 0.68
CA PRO A 51 36.07 15.59 0.81
C PRO A 51 34.88 15.23 1.70
N PRO A 52 33.94 14.36 1.26
CA PRO A 52 32.78 14.03 2.05
C PRO A 52 33.25 13.27 3.29
N LYS A 53 33.14 13.92 4.45
CA LYS A 53 33.19 13.26 5.75
C LYS A 53 32.10 12.21 5.75
N LEU A 54 32.46 10.91 5.78
CA LEU A 54 31.51 9.82 5.99
C LEU A 54 30.84 10.03 7.35
N THR A 55 29.73 10.76 7.31
CA THR A 55 28.80 10.88 8.42
C THR A 55 27.73 9.83 8.14
N PRO A 56 27.28 9.03 9.13
CA PRO A 56 26.15 8.15 8.94
C PRO A 56 24.99 8.94 8.35
N ALA A 57 24.44 8.48 7.23
CA ALA A 57 23.28 9.13 6.62
C ALA A 57 22.18 9.26 7.69
N PRO A 58 21.54 10.43 7.82
CA PRO A 58 20.43 10.58 8.75
C PRO A 58 19.39 9.51 8.42
N ALA A 59 18.98 8.75 9.42
CA ALA A 59 17.88 7.79 9.27
C ALA A 59 16.66 8.57 8.74
N PRO A 60 15.88 7.99 7.82
CA PRO A 60 14.69 8.67 7.30
C PRO A 60 13.78 9.04 8.48
N GLU A 61 13.52 10.34 8.65
CA GLU A 61 12.51 10.80 9.59
C GLU A 61 11.15 10.34 9.07
N ILE A 62 10.52 9.41 9.79
CA ILE A 62 9.18 8.94 9.46
C ILE A 62 8.19 9.91 10.09
N VAL A 63 7.42 10.58 9.24
CA VAL A 63 6.34 11.48 9.65
C VAL A 63 5.01 10.77 9.44
N CYS A 64 4.22 10.63 10.50
CA CYS A 64 2.87 10.10 10.42
C CYS A 64 1.87 11.18 10.03
N SER A 65 0.79 10.79 9.34
CA SER A 65 -0.34 11.69 9.10
C SER A 65 -1.10 11.93 10.39
N ASP A 66 -1.64 13.14 10.57
CA ASP A 66 -2.51 13.50 11.71
C ASP A 66 -3.93 12.89 11.61
N LEU A 67 -4.18 12.01 10.62
CA LEU A 67 -5.47 11.35 10.48
C LEU A 67 -5.71 10.39 11.66
N TYR A 68 -6.78 10.65 12.42
CA TYR A 68 -7.19 9.82 13.54
C TYR A 68 -7.92 8.57 13.05
N SER A 69 -7.28 7.41 13.18
CA SER A 69 -7.79 6.09 12.84
C SER A 69 -7.28 5.09 13.88
N PRO A 70 -7.86 5.07 15.10
CA PRO A 70 -7.22 4.49 16.26
C PRO A 70 -7.04 2.98 16.15
N VAL A 71 -5.96 2.47 16.75
CA VAL A 71 -5.67 1.04 16.85
C VAL A 71 -5.32 0.66 18.29
N CYS A 72 -5.73 -0.54 18.70
CA CYS A 72 -5.42 -1.10 20.01
C CYS A 72 -4.27 -2.09 19.86
N GLY A 73 -3.12 -1.72 20.38
CA GLY A 73 -1.95 -2.59 20.44
C GLY A 73 -2.17 -3.79 21.34
N PHE A 74 -1.51 -4.91 21.02
CA PHE A 74 -1.48 -6.08 21.91
C PHE A 74 -0.82 -5.80 23.27
N ASN A 75 -0.13 -4.67 23.40
CA ASN A 75 0.37 -4.14 24.68
C ASN A 75 -0.73 -3.45 25.51
N GLY A 76 -1.98 -3.42 25.05
CA GLY A 76 -3.11 -2.78 25.73
C GLY A 76 -3.14 -1.25 25.61
N GLN A 77 -2.28 -0.66 24.77
CA GLN A 77 -2.24 0.78 24.54
C GLN A 77 -2.96 1.15 23.24
N THR A 78 -3.66 2.28 23.28
CA THR A 78 -4.32 2.84 22.09
C THR A 78 -3.38 3.82 21.40
N TYR A 79 -3.23 3.70 20.09
CA TYR A 79 -2.46 4.61 19.24
C TYR A 79 -3.42 5.38 18.32
N ALA A 80 -3.08 6.62 17.95
CA ALA A 80 -3.97 7.47 17.13
C ALA A 80 -4.15 6.92 15.71
N ASN A 81 -3.14 6.23 15.19
CA ASN A 81 -3.17 5.50 13.94
C ASN A 81 -2.12 4.36 13.90
N GLU A 82 -2.18 3.56 12.84
CA GLU A 82 -1.23 2.47 12.57
C GLU A 82 0.22 2.95 12.45
N CYS A 83 0.46 4.13 11.87
CA CYS A 83 1.80 4.67 11.70
C CYS A 83 2.46 4.94 13.06
N GLU A 84 1.74 5.59 13.98
CA GLU A 84 2.23 5.84 15.34
C GLU A 84 2.46 4.55 16.15
N ALA A 85 1.60 3.55 15.96
CA ALA A 85 1.80 2.23 16.56
C ALA A 85 3.11 1.60 16.07
N ASN A 86 3.37 1.64 14.77
CA ASN A 86 4.59 1.12 14.15
C ASN A 86 5.84 1.88 14.61
N LEU A 87 5.79 3.22 14.74
CA LEU A 87 6.89 4.01 15.30
C LEU A 87 7.19 3.68 16.76
N SER A 88 6.15 3.31 17.51
CA SER A 88 6.28 2.84 18.90
C SER A 88 6.73 1.37 18.98
N GLY A 89 7.03 0.72 17.85
CA GLY A 89 7.46 -0.68 17.79
C GLY A 89 6.34 -1.70 17.97
N VAL A 90 5.07 -1.28 17.92
CA VAL A 90 3.89 -2.15 18.04
C VAL A 90 3.35 -2.48 16.66
N THR A 91 3.73 -3.66 16.16
CA THR A 91 3.31 -4.17 14.84
C THR A 91 2.09 -5.08 14.90
N ARG A 92 1.62 -5.43 16.10
CA ARG A 92 0.40 -6.22 16.32
C ARG A 92 -0.63 -5.37 17.04
N PHE A 93 -1.70 -5.07 16.34
CA PHE A 93 -2.82 -4.27 16.82
C PHE A 93 -4.12 -4.71 16.14
N ILE A 94 -5.24 -4.34 16.75
CA ILE A 94 -6.58 -4.43 16.16
C ILE A 94 -7.13 -3.03 15.91
N GLU A 95 -8.05 -2.88 14.97
CA GLU A 95 -8.72 -1.61 14.72
C GLU A 95 -9.56 -1.17 15.93
N GLY A 96 -9.59 0.15 16.18
CA GLY A 96 -10.32 0.77 17.28
C GLY A 96 -9.49 1.00 18.54
N VAL A 97 -10.07 1.69 19.50
CA VAL A 97 -9.43 1.96 20.80
C VAL A 97 -9.43 0.71 21.69
N CYS A 98 -8.47 0.61 22.60
CA CYS A 98 -8.49 -0.45 23.60
C CYS A 98 -9.68 -0.26 24.54
N THR A 99 -10.50 -1.30 24.65
CA THR A 99 -11.56 -1.33 25.65
C THR A 99 -11.00 -1.88 26.95
N PRO A 100 -11.31 -1.29 28.11
CA PRO A 100 -11.03 -1.95 29.38
C PRO A 100 -11.79 -3.29 29.39
N PRO A 101 -11.23 -4.33 30.03
CA PRO A 101 -11.89 -5.63 30.09
C PRO A 101 -13.31 -5.46 30.65
N LYS A 102 -14.31 -5.65 29.78
CA LYS A 102 -15.73 -5.64 30.17
C LYS A 102 -16.00 -6.92 30.94
N GLY A 103 -15.75 -6.89 32.25
CA GLY A 103 -16.05 -8.01 33.12
C GLY A 103 -15.00 -8.23 34.19
N THR A 104 -14.96 -7.34 35.17
CA THR A 104 -15.08 -7.86 36.52
C THR A 104 -16.34 -7.23 37.12
N PRO A 105 -17.20 -7.99 37.80
CA PRO A 105 -18.06 -7.40 38.80
C PRO A 105 -17.12 -6.78 39.83
N THR A 106 -16.74 -5.53 39.62
CA THR A 106 -16.29 -4.69 40.71
C THR A 106 -17.45 -4.76 41.69
N LYS A 107 -17.26 -5.46 42.80
CA LYS A 107 -17.80 -4.97 44.06
C LYS A 107 -17.19 -3.58 44.21
N SER A 108 -17.73 -2.59 43.49
CA SER A 108 -17.70 -1.22 43.94
C SER A 108 -18.18 -1.33 45.38
N PRO A 109 -17.41 -0.87 46.36
CA PRO A 109 -18.04 -0.58 47.64
C PRO A 109 -19.16 0.38 47.27
N VAL A 110 -20.41 -0.10 47.31
CA VAL A 110 -21.54 0.79 47.42
C VAL A 110 -21.14 1.66 48.60
N MET A 111 -20.92 2.94 48.35
CA MET A 111 -20.82 3.93 49.40
C MET A 111 -22.19 3.90 50.07
N GLN A 112 -22.35 2.99 51.03
CA GLN A 112 -23.52 2.89 51.87
C GLN A 112 -23.44 4.11 52.77
N TYR A 113 -23.98 5.22 52.29
CA TYR A 113 -24.28 6.35 53.14
C TYR A 113 -25.23 5.81 54.21
N PHE A 114 -24.71 5.55 55.40
CA PHE A 114 -25.52 5.26 56.58
C PHE A 114 -26.44 6.47 56.78
N LEU A 115 -27.72 6.30 56.47
CA LEU A 115 -28.77 7.22 56.91
C LEU A 115 -28.71 7.23 58.44
N PRO A 116 -28.57 8.40 59.10
CA PRO A 116 -28.72 8.45 60.53
C PRO A 116 -30.17 8.11 60.87
N THR A 117 -30.40 6.98 61.54
CA THR A 117 -31.67 6.69 62.17
C THR A 117 -31.91 7.77 63.22
N SER A 118 -32.87 8.65 62.96
CA SER A 118 -33.43 9.58 63.94
C SER A 118 -34.02 8.76 65.09
N ASN A 119 -33.56 9.04 66.32
CA ASN A 119 -34.18 8.60 67.57
C ASN A 119 -35.03 9.73 68.13
#